data_AF-A0A2E9IXG6-F1
#
_entry.id   AF-A0A2E9IXG6-F1
#
_cell.length_a   1.000
_cell.length_b   1.000
_cell.length_c   1.000
_cell.angle_alpha   90.00
_cell.angle_beta   90.00
_cell.angle_gamma   90.00
#
_symmetry.space_group_name_H-M   'P 1'
#
loop_
_entity.id
_entity.type
_entity.pdbx_description
1 polymer ?
#
loop_
_entity_poly.entity_id
_entity_poly.type
_entity_poly.pdbx_seq_one_letter_code
_entity_poly.pdbx_strand_id
1 'polypeptide(L)'
;MYKTLVVTDQMGTPPLDLNVITFEQYLSDYPKLGEPRTRIINLCDTEHYLSRGYYCSLLAESRKHRVLPSVNTINDLRYQDGGEEHHLQPLLPKLSAEMEVPVVLNIYFGWTAHEAWKKVARAVFERYSAPLLRASLTRGAHGIELSIERDNLSVLNDAERDTFYERLRIFTEQVWRNPSHKNKHRWDMAILHNTDEANAPSNSEAIKRFVKAAAKVGIAAELVRSEDLKHLSQYDALFIRETTSIDHSVEDAYLGDELYMMIMQEFVDRLERRGRE
;
A
#
# COMPACT_ATOMS: atom_id res chain seq x y z
N MET A 1 13.82 14.16 -3.48
CA MET A 1 14.29 12.83 -3.94
C MET A 1 14.43 11.96 -2.72
N TYR A 2 13.82 10.77 -2.70
CA TYR A 2 13.91 9.89 -1.54
C TYR A 2 15.26 9.15 -1.55
N LYS A 3 15.95 9.10 -0.41
CA LYS A 3 17.07 8.16 -0.23
C LYS A 3 16.48 6.76 -0.04
N THR A 4 16.80 5.81 -0.92
CA THR A 4 16.33 4.42 -0.75
C THR A 4 17.39 3.61 -0.01
N LEU A 5 16.96 2.91 1.05
CA LEU A 5 17.76 1.94 1.79
C LEU A 5 17.10 0.58 1.63
N VAL A 6 17.90 -0.44 1.35
CA VAL A 6 17.49 -1.83 1.39
C VAL A 6 17.94 -2.40 2.73
N VAL A 7 17.01 -2.83 3.57
CA VAL A 7 17.31 -3.39 4.90
C VAL A 7 17.10 -4.89 4.84
N THR A 8 18.10 -5.66 5.24
CA THR A 8 18.07 -7.13 5.19
C THR A 8 18.70 -7.73 6.45
N ASP A 9 18.31 -8.95 6.78
CA ASP A 9 18.88 -9.78 7.84
C ASP A 9 19.72 -10.94 7.30
N GLN A 10 19.88 -11.04 5.97
CA GLN A 10 20.60 -12.12 5.30
C GLN A 10 22.10 -11.85 5.23
N MET A 11 22.89 -12.82 5.70
CA MET A 11 24.35 -12.84 5.51
C MET A 11 24.66 -13.29 4.08
N GLY A 12 25.18 -12.40 3.22
CA GLY A 12 25.57 -12.76 1.85
C GLY A 12 24.75 -12.12 0.73
N THR A 13 24.06 -11.00 1.01
CA THR A 13 23.48 -10.17 -0.07
C THR A 13 24.61 -9.78 -1.06
N PRO A 14 24.45 -10.05 -2.37
CA PRO A 14 25.46 -9.71 -3.35
C PRO A 14 25.72 -8.20 -3.34
N PRO A 15 26.89 -7.74 -3.81
CA PRO A 15 27.15 -6.31 -3.97
C PRO A 15 26.18 -5.74 -4.99
N LEU A 16 25.10 -5.12 -4.50
CA LEU A 16 24.14 -4.38 -5.29
C LEU A 16 24.63 -2.93 -5.40
N ASP A 17 24.37 -2.27 -6.53
CA ASP A 17 24.54 -0.80 -6.67
C ASP A 17 23.42 -0.04 -5.92
N LEU A 18 23.08 -0.53 -4.73
CA LEU A 18 22.02 -0.07 -3.85
C LEU A 18 22.58 0.10 -2.44
N ASN A 19 21.98 1.01 -1.67
CA ASN A 19 22.36 1.20 -0.28
C ASN A 19 21.75 0.09 0.59
N VAL A 20 22.44 -1.05 0.64
CA VAL A 20 22.07 -2.21 1.46
C VAL A 20 22.70 -2.08 2.85
N ILE A 21 21.88 -2.17 3.89
CA ILE A 21 22.31 -2.18 5.29
C ILE A 21 21.64 -3.33 6.04
N THR A 22 22.26 -3.77 7.13
CA THR A 22 21.63 -4.74 8.03
C THR A 22 20.54 -4.09 8.88
N PHE A 23 19.64 -4.90 9.43
CA PHE A 23 18.66 -4.42 10.42
C PHE A 23 19.34 -3.77 11.64
N GLU A 24 20.42 -4.36 12.16
CA GLU A 24 21.19 -3.83 13.28
C GLU A 24 21.81 -2.47 12.96
N GLN A 25 22.38 -2.33 11.76
CA GLN A 25 22.87 -1.04 11.27
C GLN A 25 21.73 -0.03 11.18
N TYR A 26 20.58 -0.40 10.61
CA TYR A 26 19.42 0.49 10.53
C TYR A 26 18.91 0.93 11.91
N LEU A 27 18.96 0.05 12.91
CA LEU A 27 18.58 0.38 14.28
C LEU A 27 19.55 1.38 14.92
N SER A 28 20.85 1.17 14.72
CA SER A 28 21.92 1.98 15.35
C SER A 28 22.12 3.34 14.67
N ASP A 29 22.08 3.36 13.33
CA ASP A 29 22.43 4.55 12.56
C ASP A 29 21.30 5.57 12.47
N TYR A 30 20.04 5.15 12.67
CA TYR A 30 18.85 5.96 12.41
C TYR A 30 18.03 6.18 13.68
N PRO A 31 17.33 7.32 13.81
CA PRO A 31 17.21 8.42 12.84
C PRO A 31 18.46 9.33 12.81
N LYS A 32 18.78 9.90 11.65
CA LYS A 32 19.88 10.88 11.51
C LYS A 32 19.34 12.31 11.53
N LEU A 33 20.04 13.20 12.23
CA LEU A 33 19.68 14.62 12.27
C LEU A 33 19.74 15.22 10.85
N GLY A 34 18.64 15.81 10.39
CA GLY A 34 18.56 16.43 9.06
C GLY A 34 18.55 15.44 7.89
N GLU A 35 18.12 14.19 8.11
CA GLU A 35 18.07 13.19 7.05
C GLU A 35 17.07 13.56 5.94
N PRO A 36 17.40 13.26 4.67
CA PRO A 36 16.44 13.41 3.59
C PRO A 36 15.27 12.44 3.78
N ARG A 37 14.14 12.71 3.12
CA ARG A 37 13.02 11.75 3.04
C ARG A 37 13.56 10.38 2.62
N THR A 38 13.36 9.37 3.46
CA THR A 38 13.95 8.04 3.30
C THR A 38 12.89 7.01 2.96
N ARG A 39 13.22 6.11 2.04
CA ARG A 39 12.43 4.93 1.69
C ARG A 39 13.18 3.69 2.13
N ILE A 40 12.50 2.78 2.79
CA ILE A 40 13.01 1.48 3.21
C ILE A 40 12.38 0.41 2.33
N ILE A 41 13.21 -0.43 1.71
CA ILE A 41 12.80 -1.73 1.18
C ILE A 41 13.23 -2.75 2.22
N ASN A 42 12.27 -3.27 2.97
CA ASN A 42 12.49 -4.23 4.02
C ASN A 42 12.45 -5.65 3.43
N LEU A 43 13.63 -6.25 3.33
CA LEU A 43 13.85 -7.63 2.90
C LEU A 43 14.11 -8.58 4.09
N CYS A 44 13.95 -8.09 5.32
CA CYS A 44 14.11 -8.93 6.48
C CYS A 44 12.93 -9.89 6.59
N ASP A 45 13.17 -11.01 7.26
CA ASP A 45 12.13 -11.99 7.53
C ASP A 45 11.02 -11.38 8.39
N THR A 46 9.79 -11.56 7.94
CA THR A 46 8.60 -11.08 8.63
C THR A 46 7.83 -12.21 9.33
N GLU A 47 8.25 -13.48 9.21
CA GLU A 47 7.44 -14.69 9.48
C GLU A 47 6.63 -14.65 10.79
N HIS A 48 7.21 -14.13 11.86
CA HIS A 48 6.54 -14.04 13.15
C HIS A 48 6.21 -12.61 13.54
N TYR A 49 5.17 -12.46 14.39
CA TYR A 49 4.92 -11.19 15.08
C TYR A 49 6.18 -10.80 15.86
N LEU A 50 6.58 -9.53 15.77
CA LEU A 50 7.82 -9.02 16.40
C LEU A 50 9.11 -9.68 15.88
N SER A 51 9.07 -10.28 14.68
CA SER A 51 10.28 -10.59 13.91
C SER A 51 11.08 -9.33 13.57
N ARG A 52 12.33 -9.52 13.14
CA ARG A 52 13.21 -8.42 12.69
C ARG A 52 12.57 -7.60 11.57
N GLY A 53 11.94 -8.25 10.60
CA GLY A 53 11.21 -7.58 9.54
C GLY A 53 9.99 -6.82 10.04
N TYR A 54 9.21 -7.38 10.97
CA TYR A 54 8.09 -6.65 11.57
C TYR A 54 8.57 -5.36 12.26
N TYR A 55 9.61 -5.47 13.10
CA TYR A 55 10.22 -4.32 13.77
C TYR A 55 10.84 -3.31 12.79
N CYS A 56 11.46 -3.78 11.70
CA CYS A 56 12.01 -2.91 10.68
C CYS A 56 10.94 -2.00 10.09
N SER A 57 9.78 -2.54 9.69
CA SER A 57 8.68 -1.75 9.16
C SER A 57 8.06 -0.82 10.20
N LEU A 58 7.87 -1.29 11.44
CA LEU A 58 7.33 -0.47 12.53
C LEU A 58 8.23 0.72 12.87
N LEU A 59 9.55 0.47 13.00
CA LEU A 59 10.52 1.52 13.28
C LEU A 59 10.61 2.51 12.13
N ALA A 60 10.59 2.02 10.88
CA ALA A 60 10.59 2.89 9.70
C ALA A 60 9.37 3.83 9.69
N GLU A 61 8.17 3.31 9.93
CA GLU A 61 6.96 4.13 10.00
C GLU A 61 7.01 5.16 11.14
N SER A 62 7.46 4.74 12.34
CA SER A 62 7.61 5.66 13.49
C SER A 62 8.58 6.81 13.22
N ARG A 63 9.60 6.56 12.38
CA ARG A 63 10.60 7.54 11.92
C ARG A 63 10.13 8.32 10.69
N LYS A 64 8.88 8.13 10.24
CA LYS A 64 8.31 8.74 9.02
C LYS A 64 9.07 8.35 7.75
N HIS A 65 9.76 7.22 7.74
CA HIS A 65 10.28 6.62 6.52
C HIS A 65 9.15 5.92 5.78
N ARG A 66 9.13 6.01 4.45
CA ARG A 66 8.23 5.17 3.64
C ARG A 66 8.80 3.77 3.58
N VAL A 67 8.07 2.76 4.04
CA VAL A 67 8.57 1.37 4.06
C VAL A 67 7.74 0.45 3.17
N LEU A 68 8.42 -0.51 2.55
CA LEU A 68 7.85 -1.58 1.74
C LEU A 68 8.39 -2.93 2.26
N PRO A 69 7.56 -3.84 2.80
CA PRO A 69 6.13 -3.68 3.06
C PRO A 69 5.85 -2.81 4.30
N SER A 70 4.64 -2.24 4.38
CA SER A 70 4.14 -1.55 5.58
C SER A 70 3.78 -2.54 6.70
N VAL A 71 3.65 -2.06 7.94
CA VAL A 71 3.16 -2.89 9.06
C VAL A 71 1.76 -3.43 8.78
N ASN A 72 0.89 -2.60 8.20
CA ASN A 72 -0.45 -3.01 7.79
C ASN A 72 -0.39 -4.13 6.75
N THR A 73 0.43 -3.98 5.71
CA THR A 73 0.60 -5.03 4.69
C THR A 73 1.12 -6.35 5.29
N ILE A 74 2.05 -6.28 6.25
CA ILE A 74 2.53 -7.49 6.94
C ILE A 74 1.39 -8.16 7.72
N ASN A 75 0.54 -7.38 8.41
CA ASN A 75 -0.59 -7.92 9.15
C ASN A 75 -1.66 -8.50 8.22
N ASP A 76 -2.01 -7.80 7.14
CA ASP A 76 -2.99 -8.26 6.14
C ASP A 76 -2.59 -9.60 5.52
N LEU A 77 -1.30 -9.80 5.23
CA LEU A 77 -0.76 -11.06 4.70
C LEU A 77 -0.69 -12.18 5.75
N ARG A 78 -0.69 -11.86 7.04
CA ARG A 78 -0.65 -12.84 8.14
C ARG A 78 -2.04 -13.38 8.47
N TYR A 79 -3.09 -12.56 8.39
CA TYR A 79 -4.45 -13.01 8.69
C TYR A 79 -4.97 -14.04 7.68
N GLN A 80 -4.40 -14.13 6.48
CA GLN A 80 -4.71 -15.18 5.50
C GLN A 80 -4.30 -16.60 5.96
N ASP A 81 -3.33 -16.71 6.88
CA ASP A 81 -2.80 -17.99 7.39
C ASP A 81 -3.69 -18.59 8.51
N GLY A 82 -4.62 -17.80 9.07
CA GLY A 82 -5.32 -18.08 10.33
C GLY A 82 -6.70 -18.75 10.23
N GLY A 83 -7.19 -19.08 9.03
CA GLY A 83 -8.43 -19.85 8.88
C GLY A 83 -9.75 -19.09 9.12
N GLU A 84 -9.73 -17.77 9.32
CA GLU A 84 -10.94 -16.96 9.16
C GLU A 84 -11.05 -16.50 7.71
N GLU A 85 -12.15 -16.86 7.07
CA GLU A 85 -12.57 -16.51 5.71
C GLU A 85 -12.76 -14.98 5.52
N HIS A 86 -11.75 -14.17 5.82
CA HIS A 86 -11.65 -12.85 5.22
C HIS A 86 -11.18 -13.04 3.77
N HIS A 87 -12.11 -13.55 2.96
CA HIS A 87 -12.09 -13.52 1.50
C HIS A 87 -12.17 -12.06 1.03
N LEU A 88 -11.15 -11.27 1.36
CA LEU A 88 -10.72 -10.24 0.45
C LEU A 88 -10.09 -10.98 -0.73
N GLN A 89 -10.93 -11.67 -1.51
CA GLN A 89 -10.57 -11.99 -2.89
C GLN A 89 -10.14 -10.64 -3.46
N PRO A 90 -8.89 -10.48 -3.87
CA PRO A 90 -8.51 -9.26 -4.55
C PRO A 90 -9.53 -9.09 -5.68
N LEU A 91 -9.90 -7.86 -6.00
CA LEU A 91 -10.59 -7.55 -7.25
C LEU A 91 -9.65 -7.93 -8.38
N LEU A 92 -9.55 -9.24 -8.63
CA LEU A 92 -8.67 -9.80 -9.61
C LEU A 92 -9.28 -9.46 -10.96
N PRO A 93 -8.45 -9.11 -11.95
CA PRO A 93 -8.94 -9.03 -13.31
C PRO A 93 -9.68 -10.34 -13.63
N LYS A 94 -10.86 -10.26 -14.25
CA LYS A 94 -11.72 -11.42 -14.56
C LYS A 94 -10.86 -12.60 -15.03
N LEU A 95 -10.66 -13.57 -14.16
CA LEU A 95 -9.90 -14.77 -14.47
C LEU A 95 -10.76 -15.61 -15.39
N SER A 96 -10.27 -15.92 -16.58
CA SER A 96 -11.01 -16.75 -17.53
C SER A 96 -11.06 -18.19 -17.01
N ALA A 97 -12.20 -18.85 -17.20
CA ALA A 97 -12.39 -20.25 -16.82
C ALA A 97 -11.44 -21.22 -17.55
N GLU A 98 -10.84 -20.77 -18.65
CA GLU A 98 -9.90 -21.51 -19.53
C GLU A 98 -8.47 -21.57 -18.99
N MET A 99 -8.15 -20.88 -17.89
CA MET A 99 -6.80 -20.91 -17.34
C MET A 99 -6.49 -22.30 -16.72
N GLU A 100 -5.32 -22.85 -17.06
CA GLU A 100 -4.79 -24.06 -16.45
C GLU A 100 -4.40 -23.79 -14.99
N VAL A 101 -4.86 -24.65 -14.08
CA VAL A 101 -4.74 -24.55 -12.62
C VAL A 101 -4.62 -26.01 -12.10
N PRO A 102 -3.75 -26.35 -11.12
CA PRO A 102 -3.05 -25.46 -10.20
C PRO A 102 -1.83 -24.75 -10.79
N VAL A 103 -1.61 -23.51 -10.37
CA VAL A 103 -0.42 -22.71 -10.72
C VAL A 103 0.10 -22.02 -9.47
N VAL A 104 1.41 -22.11 -9.25
CA VAL A 104 2.11 -21.36 -8.21
C VAL A 104 2.96 -20.29 -8.90
N LEU A 105 2.80 -19.05 -8.48
CA LEU A 105 3.48 -17.89 -9.04
C LEU A 105 4.36 -17.24 -7.98
N ASN A 106 5.65 -17.16 -8.25
CA ASN A 106 6.51 -16.22 -7.55
C ASN A 106 6.33 -14.82 -8.16
N ILE A 107 6.06 -13.84 -7.30
CA ILE A 107 5.81 -12.45 -7.66
C ILE A 107 6.86 -11.58 -6.96
N TYR A 108 7.70 -10.91 -7.76
CA TYR A 108 8.75 -10.02 -7.31
C TYR A 108 8.38 -8.58 -7.67
N PHE A 109 8.05 -7.75 -6.69
CA PHE A 109 7.65 -6.35 -6.91
C PHE A 109 6.56 -6.20 -8.00
N GLY A 110 5.57 -7.11 -8.02
CA GLY A 110 4.49 -7.12 -9.01
C GLY A 110 4.85 -7.70 -10.38
N TRP A 111 6.06 -8.23 -10.56
CA TRP A 111 6.49 -8.96 -11.75
C TRP A 111 6.46 -10.47 -11.51
N THR A 112 6.12 -11.24 -12.54
CA THR A 112 6.22 -12.70 -12.56
C THR A 112 6.79 -13.16 -13.89
N ALA A 113 7.45 -14.33 -13.90
CA ALA A 113 7.98 -14.95 -15.11
C ALA A 113 6.88 -15.46 -16.06
N HIS A 114 5.68 -15.72 -15.54
CA HIS A 114 4.58 -16.25 -16.33
C HIS A 114 3.78 -15.13 -17.01
N GLU A 115 3.97 -14.99 -18.33
CA GLU A 115 3.38 -13.91 -19.14
C GLU A 115 1.85 -13.79 -18.97
N ALA A 116 1.16 -14.93 -18.98
CA ALA A 116 -0.30 -15.01 -18.85
C ALA A 116 -0.81 -14.39 -17.53
N TRP A 117 0.03 -14.35 -16.50
CA TRP A 117 -0.34 -13.96 -15.14
C TRP A 117 0.20 -12.57 -14.75
N LYS A 118 0.80 -11.81 -15.67
CA LYS A 118 1.34 -10.48 -15.37
C LYS A 118 0.32 -9.50 -14.79
N LYS A 119 -0.93 -9.52 -15.26
CA LYS A 119 -1.99 -8.64 -14.74
C LYS A 119 -2.36 -9.00 -13.30
N VAL A 120 -2.42 -10.29 -13.00
CA VAL A 120 -2.68 -10.80 -11.64
C VAL A 120 -1.52 -10.44 -10.72
N ALA A 121 -0.27 -10.66 -11.14
CA ALA A 121 0.91 -10.30 -10.34
C ALA A 121 0.95 -8.81 -9.97
N ARG A 122 0.59 -7.92 -10.91
CA ARG A 122 0.47 -6.48 -10.65
C ARG A 122 -0.65 -6.16 -9.67
N ALA A 123 -1.86 -6.67 -9.90
CA ALA A 123 -3.00 -6.43 -9.01
C ALA A 123 -2.75 -6.94 -7.58
N VAL A 124 -2.09 -8.09 -7.45
CA VAL A 124 -1.67 -8.66 -6.15
C VAL A 124 -0.69 -7.73 -5.45
N PHE A 125 0.33 -7.21 -6.14
CA PHE A 125 1.31 -6.29 -5.55
C PHE A 125 0.72 -4.90 -5.23
N GLU A 126 -0.23 -4.42 -6.02
CA GLU A 126 -0.98 -3.19 -5.74
C GLU A 126 -1.80 -3.31 -4.46
N ARG A 127 -2.40 -4.49 -4.21
CA ARG A 127 -3.14 -4.78 -2.99
C ARG A 127 -2.22 -5.05 -1.80
N TYR A 128 -1.20 -5.86 -2.01
CA TYR A 128 -0.22 -6.30 -1.02
C TYR A 128 1.15 -5.82 -1.47
N SER A 129 1.48 -4.57 -1.15
CA SER A 129 2.76 -3.99 -1.52
C SER A 129 3.89 -4.62 -0.70
N ALA A 130 4.37 -5.78 -1.15
CA ALA A 130 5.45 -6.55 -0.54
C ALA A 130 6.50 -6.95 -1.59
N PRO A 131 7.80 -6.98 -1.25
CA PRO A 131 8.88 -7.28 -2.19
C PRO A 131 8.75 -8.65 -2.87
N LEU A 132 8.31 -9.64 -2.10
CA LEU A 132 8.28 -11.05 -2.47
C LEU A 132 6.96 -11.65 -2.00
N LEU A 133 6.17 -12.14 -2.95
CA LEU A 133 4.89 -12.81 -2.71
C LEU A 133 4.86 -14.12 -3.49
N ARG A 134 4.16 -15.11 -2.94
CA ARG A 134 3.80 -16.36 -3.61
C ARG A 134 2.29 -16.44 -3.74
N ALA A 135 1.82 -16.56 -4.97
CA ALA A 135 0.41 -16.70 -5.28
C ALA A 135 0.13 -18.14 -5.72
N SER A 136 -0.73 -18.83 -4.99
CA SER A 136 -1.16 -20.20 -5.29
C SER A 136 -2.58 -20.16 -5.81
N LEU A 137 -2.76 -20.59 -7.06
CA LEU A 137 -4.07 -20.67 -7.69
C LEU A 137 -4.51 -22.13 -7.74
N THR A 138 -5.74 -22.36 -7.29
CA THR A 138 -6.40 -23.68 -7.28
C THR A 138 -7.81 -23.57 -7.86
N ARG A 139 -8.37 -24.68 -8.30
CA ARG A 139 -9.74 -24.73 -8.81
C ARG A 139 -10.65 -25.23 -7.69
N GLY A 140 -11.47 -24.35 -7.15
CA GLY A 140 -12.43 -24.63 -6.10
C GLY A 140 -13.86 -24.79 -6.63
N ALA A 141 -14.83 -24.84 -5.72
CA ALA A 141 -16.24 -25.06 -6.04
C ALA A 141 -16.88 -23.89 -6.80
N HIS A 142 -16.34 -22.67 -6.64
CA HIS A 142 -16.90 -21.43 -7.18
C HIS A 142 -16.02 -20.78 -8.26
N GLY A 143 -14.99 -21.47 -8.75
CA GLY A 143 -14.09 -20.97 -9.78
C GLY A 143 -12.62 -21.11 -9.40
N ILE A 144 -11.80 -20.17 -9.85
CA ILE A 144 -10.37 -20.13 -9.49
C ILE A 144 -10.25 -19.41 -8.14
N GLU A 145 -9.67 -20.11 -7.17
CA GLU A 145 -9.31 -19.59 -5.86
C GLU A 145 -7.85 -19.15 -5.89
N LEU A 146 -7.56 -18.01 -5.25
CA LEU A 146 -6.21 -17.48 -5.12
C LEU A 146 -5.88 -17.36 -3.64
N SER A 147 -4.84 -18.07 -3.21
CA SER A 147 -4.16 -17.86 -1.93
C SER A 147 -2.92 -17.01 -2.16
N ILE A 148 -2.70 -16.02 -1.29
CA ILE A 148 -1.53 -15.14 -1.34
C ILE A 148 -0.77 -15.31 -0.04
N GLU A 149 0.46 -15.75 -0.16
CA GLU A 149 1.40 -15.85 0.93
C GLU A 149 2.55 -14.89 0.66
N ARG A 150 3.14 -14.38 1.74
CA ARG A 150 4.48 -13.80 1.65
C ARG A 150 5.49 -14.94 1.59
N ASP A 151 6.59 -14.70 0.92
CA ASP A 151 7.68 -15.66 0.84
C ASP A 151 8.98 -15.01 1.35
N ASN A 152 9.96 -15.85 1.71
CA ASN A 152 11.21 -15.42 2.33
C ASN A 152 12.37 -15.60 1.34
N LEU A 153 13.26 -14.60 1.30
CA LEU A 153 14.42 -14.63 0.41
C LEU A 153 15.34 -15.84 0.63
N SER A 154 15.37 -16.38 1.85
CA SER A 154 16.14 -17.59 2.21
C SER A 154 15.59 -18.89 1.59
N VAL A 155 14.33 -18.91 1.16
CA VAL A 155 13.69 -20.09 0.56
C VAL A 155 13.95 -20.16 -0.95
N LEU A 156 14.32 -19.04 -1.58
CA LEU A 156 14.59 -18.96 -3.01
C LEU A 156 15.89 -19.68 -3.41
N ASN A 157 15.83 -20.45 -4.49
CA ASN A 157 17.04 -21.03 -5.09
C ASN A 157 17.93 -19.94 -5.74
N ASP A 158 19.14 -20.31 -6.19
CA ASP A 158 20.10 -19.33 -6.75
C ASP A 158 19.53 -18.56 -7.94
N ALA A 159 18.85 -19.24 -8.88
CA ALA A 159 18.28 -18.60 -10.07
C ALA A 159 17.10 -17.67 -9.74
N GLU A 160 16.28 -18.06 -8.75
CA GLU A 160 15.20 -17.23 -8.23
C GLU A 160 15.73 -16.00 -7.51
N ARG A 161 16.80 -16.15 -6.70
CA ARG A 161 17.48 -15.03 -6.04
C ARG A 161 18.09 -14.06 -7.03
N ASP A 162 18.78 -14.55 -8.06
CA ASP A 162 19.31 -13.70 -9.13
C ASP A 162 18.20 -12.91 -9.82
N THR A 163 17.08 -13.59 -10.13
CA THR A 163 15.91 -12.94 -10.72
C THR A 163 15.31 -11.90 -9.76
N PHE A 164 15.20 -12.21 -8.47
CA PHE A 164 14.70 -11.29 -7.45
C PHE A 164 15.56 -10.02 -7.38
N TYR A 165 16.88 -10.15 -7.32
CA TYR A 165 17.79 -9.00 -7.24
C TYR A 165 17.78 -8.14 -8.50
N GLU A 166 17.66 -8.75 -9.69
CA GLU A 166 17.45 -8.01 -10.92
C GLU A 166 16.12 -7.22 -10.89
N ARG A 167 15.04 -7.82 -10.37
CA ARG A 167 13.76 -7.12 -10.22
C ARG A 167 13.79 -6.04 -9.16
N LEU A 168 14.51 -6.22 -8.05
CA LEU A 168 14.77 -5.18 -7.05
C LEU A 168 15.51 -3.98 -7.68
N ARG A 169 16.53 -4.25 -8.49
CA ARG A 169 17.28 -3.22 -9.21
C ARG A 169 16.38 -2.46 -10.19
N ILE A 170 15.61 -3.17 -11.02
CA ILE A 170 14.67 -2.54 -11.95
C ILE A 170 13.62 -1.74 -11.18
N PHE A 171 13.06 -2.27 -10.10
CA PHE A 171 12.05 -1.58 -9.28
C PHE A 171 12.61 -0.29 -8.68
N THR A 172 13.82 -0.35 -8.12
CA THR A 172 14.49 0.84 -7.57
C THR A 172 14.85 1.84 -8.68
N GLU A 173 15.43 1.42 -9.79
CA GLU A 173 15.74 2.28 -10.94
C GLU A 173 14.49 2.89 -11.62
N GLN A 174 13.39 2.16 -11.74
CA GLN A 174 12.12 2.64 -12.31
C GLN A 174 11.43 3.63 -11.37
N VAL A 175 11.46 3.38 -10.07
CA VAL A 175 11.08 4.37 -9.06
C VAL A 175 11.96 5.62 -9.14
N TRP A 176 13.23 5.48 -9.54
CA TRP A 176 14.15 6.62 -9.75
C TRP A 176 13.96 7.30 -11.12
N ARG A 177 13.37 6.60 -12.10
CA ARG A 177 13.06 7.09 -13.46
C ARG A 177 11.70 7.73 -13.61
N ASN A 178 10.79 7.61 -12.65
CA ASN A 178 9.91 8.74 -12.43
C ASN A 178 10.82 9.79 -11.80
N PRO A 179 11.25 10.84 -12.54
CA PRO A 179 11.66 12.02 -11.82
C PRO A 179 10.41 12.33 -11.03
N SER A 180 10.51 12.24 -9.69
CA SER A 180 9.69 13.07 -8.83
C SER A 180 9.58 14.35 -9.62
N HIS A 181 8.39 14.67 -10.14
CA HIS A 181 8.12 16.05 -10.52
C HIS A 181 8.71 16.79 -9.34
N LYS A 182 9.71 17.64 -9.59
CA LYS A 182 10.25 18.52 -8.56
C LYS A 182 9.04 19.37 -8.22
N ASN A 183 8.17 18.86 -7.35
CA ASN A 183 7.05 19.57 -6.82
C ASN A 183 7.76 20.67 -6.06
N LYS A 184 7.74 21.87 -6.65
CA LYS A 184 8.08 23.11 -5.96
C LYS A 184 7.17 23.32 -4.75
N HIS A 185 6.16 22.48 -4.63
CA HIS A 185 5.14 22.46 -3.61
C HIS A 185 5.62 21.64 -2.40
N ARG A 186 5.43 22.23 -1.23
CA ARG A 186 5.85 21.72 0.08
C ARG A 186 4.95 20.60 0.60
N TRP A 187 3.70 20.59 0.13
CA TRP A 187 2.62 19.70 0.60
C TRP A 187 1.93 19.05 -0.59
N ASP A 188 1.44 17.83 -0.40
CA ASP A 188 0.69 17.08 -1.39
C ASP A 188 -0.79 16.97 -0.94
N MET A 189 -1.75 17.20 -1.83
CA MET A 189 -3.19 17.18 -1.52
C MET A 189 -3.96 16.38 -2.55
N ALA A 190 -4.80 15.45 -2.11
CA ALA A 190 -5.78 14.80 -2.96
C ALA A 190 -7.03 15.67 -3.09
N ILE A 191 -7.57 15.81 -4.30
CA ILE A 191 -8.90 16.37 -4.56
C ILE A 191 -9.79 15.22 -5.03
N LEU A 192 -10.66 14.73 -4.14
CA LEU A 192 -11.64 13.71 -4.47
C LEU A 192 -12.72 14.31 -5.36
N HIS A 193 -12.93 13.73 -6.53
CA HIS A 193 -13.98 14.15 -7.44
C HIS A 193 -14.58 12.98 -8.20
N ASN A 194 -15.87 13.09 -8.51
CA ASN A 194 -16.59 12.12 -9.31
C ASN A 194 -17.11 12.81 -10.57
N THR A 195 -16.65 12.34 -11.74
CA THR A 195 -17.07 12.90 -13.05
C THR A 195 -18.44 12.41 -13.49
N ASP A 196 -18.91 11.33 -12.89
CA ASP A 196 -20.09 10.61 -13.31
C ASP A 196 -21.31 11.01 -12.46
N GLU A 197 -21.11 11.88 -11.45
CA GLU A 197 -22.17 12.54 -10.71
C GLU A 197 -22.92 13.55 -11.59
N ALA A 198 -24.23 13.34 -11.74
CA ALA A 198 -25.11 14.26 -12.47
C ALA A 198 -25.12 15.68 -11.87
N ASN A 199 -24.98 15.80 -10.54
CA ASN A 199 -25.01 17.05 -9.80
C ASN A 199 -23.73 17.29 -9.00
N ALA A 200 -22.56 17.08 -9.63
CA ALA A 200 -21.29 17.25 -8.97
C ALA A 200 -21.14 18.67 -8.36
N PRO A 201 -20.62 18.80 -7.12
CA PRO A 201 -20.46 20.09 -6.46
C PRO A 201 -19.39 20.96 -7.13
N SER A 202 -18.62 20.41 -8.09
CA SER A 202 -17.68 21.16 -8.91
C SER A 202 -17.59 20.61 -10.32
N ASN A 203 -17.75 21.50 -11.29
CA ASN A 203 -17.49 21.19 -12.69
C ASN A 203 -15.97 21.12 -12.96
N SER A 204 -15.61 20.61 -14.14
CA SER A 204 -14.21 20.44 -14.55
C SER A 204 -13.39 21.74 -14.52
N GLU A 205 -14.03 22.89 -14.76
CA GLU A 205 -13.37 24.20 -14.73
C GLU A 205 -13.04 24.63 -13.30
N ALA A 206 -13.95 24.41 -12.34
CA ALA A 206 -13.71 24.65 -10.92
C ALA A 206 -12.57 23.76 -10.40
N ILE A 207 -12.54 22.48 -10.77
CA ILE A 207 -11.46 21.55 -10.41
C ILE A 207 -10.10 22.05 -10.92
N LYS A 208 -10.01 22.47 -12.19
CA LYS A 208 -8.77 23.07 -12.74
C LYS A 208 -8.34 24.33 -11.99
N ARG A 209 -9.29 25.15 -11.54
CA ARG A 209 -9.02 26.35 -10.73
C ARG A 209 -8.50 25.99 -9.34
N PHE A 210 -9.03 24.94 -8.70
CA PHE A 210 -8.51 24.45 -7.41
C PHE A 210 -7.07 23.98 -7.53
N VAL A 211 -6.74 23.17 -8.55
CA VAL A 211 -5.37 22.72 -8.78
C VAL A 211 -4.42 23.91 -9.00
N LYS A 212 -4.82 24.90 -9.81
CA LYS A 212 -4.04 26.13 -10.00
C LYS A 212 -3.88 26.95 -8.71
N ALA A 213 -4.91 27.03 -7.88
CA ALA A 213 -4.87 27.76 -6.61
C ALA A 213 -3.95 27.06 -5.61
N ALA A 214 -4.04 25.75 -5.47
CA ALA A 214 -3.17 24.92 -4.65
C ALA A 214 -1.69 25.12 -5.03
N ALA A 215 -1.38 25.08 -6.34
CA ALA A 215 -0.03 25.28 -6.82
C ALA A 215 0.55 26.65 -6.41
N LYS A 216 -0.26 27.72 -6.46
CA LYS A 216 0.17 29.08 -6.05
C LYS A 216 0.55 29.18 -4.58
N VAL A 217 -0.03 28.35 -3.73
CA VAL A 217 0.26 28.32 -2.28
C VAL A 217 1.25 27.21 -1.90
N GLY A 218 1.91 26.59 -2.88
CA GLY A 218 2.90 25.57 -2.59
C GLY A 218 2.30 24.21 -2.24
N ILE A 219 1.09 23.89 -2.72
CA ILE A 219 0.44 22.59 -2.57
C ILE A 219 0.36 21.92 -3.95
N ALA A 220 0.84 20.68 -4.06
CA ALA A 220 0.68 19.85 -5.23
C ALA A 220 -0.66 19.11 -5.10
N ALA A 221 -1.65 19.57 -5.85
CA ALA A 221 -2.97 18.95 -5.87
C ALA A 221 -3.05 17.87 -6.97
N GLU A 222 -3.45 16.66 -6.60
CA GLU A 222 -3.73 15.56 -7.50
C GLU A 222 -5.23 15.21 -7.44
N LEU A 223 -5.80 14.85 -8.59
CA LEU A 223 -7.19 14.44 -8.66
C LEU A 223 -7.29 12.95 -8.36
N VAL A 224 -8.18 12.57 -7.45
CA VAL A 224 -8.39 11.17 -7.06
C VAL A 224 -9.87 10.82 -7.18
N ARG A 225 -10.16 9.55 -7.45
CA ARG A 225 -11.51 8.99 -7.41
C ARG A 225 -11.70 8.14 -6.17
N SER A 226 -12.94 7.73 -5.92
CA SER A 226 -13.30 6.94 -4.75
C SER A 226 -12.54 5.59 -4.72
N GLU A 227 -12.17 5.03 -5.88
CA GLU A 227 -11.32 3.83 -5.96
C GLU A 227 -9.87 4.06 -5.48
N ASP A 228 -9.37 5.28 -5.62
CA ASP A 228 -8.00 5.69 -5.29
C ASP A 228 -7.84 6.06 -3.80
N LEU A 229 -8.94 6.11 -3.04
CA LEU A 229 -8.93 6.45 -1.60
C LEU A 229 -8.06 5.49 -0.77
N LYS A 230 -7.79 4.29 -1.27
CA LYS A 230 -6.86 3.32 -0.65
C LYS A 230 -5.43 3.87 -0.51
N HIS A 231 -5.06 4.84 -1.35
CA HIS A 231 -3.76 5.50 -1.31
C HIS A 231 -3.80 6.86 -0.59
N LEU A 232 -4.91 7.21 0.09
CA LEU A 232 -5.08 8.53 0.68
C LEU A 232 -3.98 8.90 1.69
N SER A 233 -3.42 7.91 2.39
CA SER A 233 -2.30 8.09 3.33
C SER A 233 -1.04 8.70 2.70
N GLN A 234 -0.97 8.75 1.37
CA GLN A 234 0.14 9.34 0.64
C GLN A 234 0.07 10.87 0.52
N TYR A 235 -1.09 11.48 0.80
CA TYR A 235 -1.33 12.92 0.74
C TYR A 235 -1.38 13.55 2.14
N ASP A 236 -0.96 14.80 2.26
CA ASP A 236 -1.01 15.57 3.51
C ASP A 236 -2.43 16.10 3.80
N ALA A 237 -3.29 16.18 2.78
CA ALA A 237 -4.67 16.65 2.89
C ALA A 237 -5.60 16.00 1.87
N LEU A 238 -6.87 15.87 2.22
CA LEU A 238 -7.97 15.51 1.33
C LEU A 238 -8.91 16.70 1.17
N PHE A 239 -9.21 17.06 -0.08
CA PHE A 239 -10.23 18.05 -0.42
C PHE A 239 -11.39 17.39 -1.16
N ILE A 240 -12.54 17.29 -0.51
CA ILE A 240 -13.71 16.58 -1.02
C ILE A 240 -14.52 17.50 -1.94
N ARG A 241 -14.63 17.11 -3.22
CA ARG A 241 -15.50 17.71 -4.25
C ARG A 241 -16.46 16.67 -4.84
N GLU A 242 -16.90 15.73 -4.01
CA GLU A 242 -17.94 14.73 -4.29
C GLU A 242 -19.15 15.00 -3.38
N THR A 243 -20.34 14.55 -3.78
CA THR A 243 -21.55 14.73 -2.97
C THR A 243 -21.52 13.77 -1.77
N THR A 244 -21.38 14.29 -0.56
CA THR A 244 -21.41 13.49 0.67
C THR A 244 -22.85 13.29 1.12
N SER A 245 -23.55 12.28 0.57
CA SER A 245 -24.72 11.72 1.24
C SER A 245 -24.27 10.63 2.22
N ILE A 246 -25.10 10.34 3.23
CA ILE A 246 -24.88 9.26 4.22
C ILE A 246 -24.76 7.89 3.54
N ASP A 247 -25.29 7.73 2.32
CA ASP A 247 -25.19 6.51 1.51
C ASP A 247 -23.92 6.45 0.62
N HIS A 248 -23.00 7.43 0.71
CA HIS A 248 -21.77 7.45 -0.09
C HIS A 248 -20.53 6.97 0.68
N SER A 249 -19.78 6.13 -0.01
CA SER A 249 -18.64 5.26 0.35
C SER A 249 -17.47 5.82 1.17
N VAL A 250 -17.49 7.09 1.60
CA VAL A 250 -16.41 7.68 2.42
C VAL A 250 -16.56 7.32 3.89
N GLU A 251 -17.79 7.20 4.40
CA GLU A 251 -18.07 6.84 5.80
C GLU A 251 -17.86 5.34 6.05
N ASP A 252 -18.30 4.48 5.14
CA ASP A 252 -18.10 3.01 5.19
C ASP A 252 -16.63 2.60 5.16
N ALA A 253 -15.76 3.38 4.51
CA ALA A 253 -14.36 3.01 4.31
C ALA A 253 -13.46 3.22 5.53
N TYR A 254 -13.88 4.03 6.52
CA TYR A 254 -13.01 4.44 7.62
C TYR A 254 -13.60 4.31 9.02
N LEU A 255 -14.91 4.47 9.19
CA LEU A 255 -15.46 4.67 10.53
C LEU A 255 -16.93 4.24 10.71
N GLY A 256 -17.53 3.54 9.74
CA GLY A 256 -18.99 3.27 9.69
C GLY A 256 -19.62 2.89 11.03
N ASP A 257 -19.31 1.70 11.56
CA ASP A 257 -19.95 1.21 12.78
C ASP A 257 -19.48 1.94 14.05
N GLU A 258 -18.19 2.27 14.18
CA GLU A 258 -17.66 2.93 15.38
C GLU A 258 -18.11 4.40 15.52
N LEU A 259 -18.15 5.14 14.40
CA LEU A 259 -18.62 6.53 14.40
C LEU A 259 -20.12 6.61 14.60
N TYR A 260 -20.87 5.71 13.97
CA TYR A 260 -22.30 5.59 14.19
C TYR A 260 -22.57 5.32 15.68
N MET A 261 -21.87 4.35 16.29
CA MET A 261 -22.01 4.04 17.71
C MET A 261 -21.59 5.21 18.62
N MET A 262 -20.52 5.93 18.29
CA MET A 262 -20.09 7.13 19.05
C MET A 262 -21.13 8.27 18.97
N ILE A 263 -21.68 8.52 17.79
CA ILE A 263 -22.70 9.54 17.58
C ILE A 263 -24.00 9.15 18.31
N MET A 264 -24.42 7.89 18.19
CA MET A 264 -25.61 7.38 18.87
C MET A 264 -25.46 7.41 20.39
N GLN A 265 -24.27 7.09 20.93
CA GLN A 265 -23.99 7.19 22.35
C GLN A 265 -24.09 8.63 22.86
N GLU A 266 -23.57 9.62 22.11
CA GLU A 266 -23.69 11.03 22.48
C GLU A 266 -25.15 11.53 22.44
N PHE A 267 -25.98 11.02 21.53
CA PHE A 267 -27.41 11.31 21.51
C PHE A 267 -28.16 10.71 22.72
N VAL A 268 -27.84 9.46 23.09
CA VAL A 268 -28.38 8.81 24.28
C VAL A 268 -27.98 9.59 25.54
N ASP A 269 -26.70 9.93 25.68
CA ASP A 269 -26.19 10.69 26.82
C ASP A 269 -26.85 12.06 26.96
N ARG A 270 -27.15 12.74 25.85
CA ARG A 270 -27.88 14.03 25.86
C ARG A 270 -29.35 13.88 26.23
N LEU A 271 -30.00 12.81 25.81
CA LEU A 271 -31.39 12.52 26.17
C LEU A 271 -31.51 12.15 27.66
N GLU A 272 -30.57 11.37 28.20
CA GLU A 272 -30.53 11.02 29.62
C GLU A 272 -30.25 12.23 30.51
N ARG A 273 -29.39 13.17 30.08
CA ARG A 273 -29.15 14.43 30.80
C ARG A 273 -30.39 15.32 30.85
N ARG A 274 -31.19 15.37 29.77
CA ARG A 274 -32.45 16.13 29.74
C ARG A 274 -33.59 15.48 30.52
N GLY A 275 -33.50 14.18 30.83
CA GLY A 275 -34.48 13.47 31.65
C GLY A 275 -34.22 13.54 33.17
N ARG A 276 -33.15 14.21 33.60
CA ARG A 276 -32.78 14.38 35.02
C ARG A 276 -32.89 15.83 35.53
N GLU A 277 -33.45 16.72 34.71
CA GLU A 277 -33.92 18.07 35.09
C GLU A 277 -35.45 18.09 35.09
#